data_AF-A0AAJ7WBQ2-F1
#
_entry.id   AF-A0AAJ7WBQ2-F1
#
_cell.length_a   1.000
_cell.length_b   1.000
_cell.length_c   1.000
_cell.angle_alpha   90.00
_cell.angle_beta   90.00
_cell.angle_gamma   90.00
#
_symmetry.space_group_name_H-M   'P 1'
#
loop_
_entity.id
_entity.type
_entity.pdbx_description
1 polymer ?
#
loop_
_entity_poly.entity_id
_entity_poly.type
_entity_poly.pdbx_seq_one_letter_code
_entity_poly.pdbx_strand_id
1 'polypeptide(L)'
;MLETRTSVCKRYLTEATIALLCVFIFCEYLLYYVVLIQCSWPILDPRKIDVTIPEPKLEETPVHAMFIADTHLLGPKKGHWFDKLKREWQMYRVFQTMITLHKPDIIFILGDLFDEGQWSSSTEFDQYMQRFHSLFSVPKNTHLYVVAGNHDIGFHYAITPYLNQRFVNGFKTPSVKRVTMRGNHFVLINSMALEGDGCFLCSPTEAALNKIATHLKCAKNNGNYCKGNTISRYSRPIVLQHYPMYRESDEICNESDQAPDDIKSIKFRERWECLSKEASEQLLDILNPRLTVNGHTHHGCRRLHRNDILEVTVPSFSWRNKDNPSLLLAIDEMEQRDLPQAFRLLGEMNANVLQVNQLVDNMLVRVKNGEISTDKGLSFLEMKYHMLLSYLINLTYVVLRKCSGERIEGDPSIDRLIEIRTVLEKIRPIDHKLKYQIDKLVKTAVTGTINSDDPTNFKANPDAFDSNDEESDSDQDGIDGFKASQARKSNIYVPPKLAAVHYDGDETLAEKMRKAGERARRRAVSGAVLRELKEEYLDAPIEDTHGLGEKQASLGRENKRKVEYEENYMTRLPVTKQEKHRHRQMTTIGTLGEEITTFGESSSVSAKKRKAQKKGKAKKSFKKKRHH
;
A
#
# COMPACT_ATOMS: atom_id res chain seq x y z
N MET A 1 64.72 10.57 -53.20
CA MET A 1 64.37 10.68 -51.76
C MET A 1 63.04 11.39 -51.50
N LEU A 2 62.66 12.46 -52.22
CA LEU A 2 61.35 13.12 -52.03
C LEU A 2 60.16 12.31 -52.59
N GLU A 3 60.31 11.64 -53.73
CA GLU A 3 59.24 10.80 -54.33
C GLU A 3 58.92 9.55 -53.49
N THR A 4 59.94 8.91 -52.92
CA THR A 4 59.76 7.78 -52.01
C THR A 4 59.06 8.21 -50.71
N ARG A 5 59.35 9.40 -50.21
CA ARG A 5 58.74 9.94 -48.97
C ARG A 5 57.28 10.35 -49.16
N THR A 6 56.92 10.88 -50.34
CA THR A 6 55.53 11.20 -50.71
C THR A 6 54.68 9.97 -50.99
N SER A 7 55.24 8.93 -51.62
CA SER A 7 54.57 7.64 -51.81
C SER A 7 54.25 6.95 -50.47
N VAL A 8 55.22 6.93 -49.55
CA VAL A 8 55.04 6.37 -48.19
C VAL A 8 54.00 7.16 -47.39
N CYS A 9 54.01 8.50 -47.47
CA CYS A 9 53.03 9.35 -46.80
C CYS A 9 51.61 9.13 -47.34
N LYS A 10 51.44 9.00 -48.67
CA LYS A 10 50.16 8.66 -49.29
C LYS A 10 49.65 7.29 -48.82
N ARG A 11 50.54 6.29 -48.69
CA ARG A 11 50.19 4.97 -48.16
C ARG A 11 49.68 5.02 -46.72
N TYR A 12 50.39 5.71 -45.83
CA TYR A 12 49.93 5.87 -44.44
C TYR A 12 48.62 6.63 -44.34
N LEU A 13 48.41 7.67 -45.17
CA LEU A 13 47.14 8.37 -45.24
C LEU A 13 46.01 7.43 -45.69
N THR A 14 46.24 6.61 -46.72
CA THR A 14 45.24 5.62 -47.16
C THR A 14 44.94 4.58 -46.08
N GLU A 15 45.96 4.02 -45.42
CA GLU A 15 45.78 3.06 -44.33
C GLU A 15 45.01 3.68 -43.15
N ALA A 16 45.32 4.92 -42.77
CA ALA A 16 44.60 5.65 -41.72
C ALA A 16 43.14 5.92 -42.12
N THR A 17 42.86 6.31 -43.36
CA THR A 17 41.48 6.52 -43.83
C THR A 17 40.67 5.23 -43.84
N ILE A 18 41.26 4.11 -44.23
CA ILE A 18 40.61 2.80 -44.20
C ILE A 18 40.35 2.38 -42.75
N ALA A 19 41.33 2.54 -41.86
CA ALA A 19 41.16 2.23 -40.44
C ALA A 19 40.04 3.06 -39.82
N LEU A 20 39.98 4.37 -40.12
CA LEU A 20 38.93 5.26 -39.63
C LEU A 20 37.55 4.87 -40.17
N LEU A 21 37.46 4.49 -41.45
CA LEU A 21 36.23 4.00 -42.06
C LEU A 21 35.78 2.66 -41.46
N CYS A 22 36.69 1.74 -41.20
CA CYS A 22 36.40 0.47 -40.53
C CYS A 22 35.90 0.71 -39.10
N VAL A 23 36.55 1.59 -38.33
CA VAL A 23 36.10 1.97 -36.98
C VAL A 23 34.71 2.62 -37.04
N PHE A 24 34.48 3.51 -37.99
CA PHE A 24 33.17 4.14 -38.17
C PHE A 24 32.08 3.11 -38.48
N ILE A 25 32.30 2.20 -39.43
CA ILE A 25 31.34 1.12 -39.76
C ILE A 25 31.13 0.20 -38.56
N PHE A 26 32.19 -0.13 -37.83
CA PHE A 26 32.08 -0.96 -36.65
C PHE A 26 31.20 -0.30 -35.58
N CYS A 27 31.51 0.94 -35.21
CA CYS A 27 30.81 1.67 -34.15
C CYS A 27 29.38 2.07 -34.52
N GLU A 28 29.13 2.51 -35.76
CA GLU A 28 27.82 3.04 -36.18
C GLU A 28 26.88 1.96 -36.74
N TYR A 29 27.40 0.78 -37.11
CA TYR A 29 26.59 -0.26 -37.74
C TYR A 29 26.73 -1.64 -37.08
N LEU A 30 27.95 -2.21 -37.07
CA LEU A 30 28.15 -3.62 -36.69
C LEU A 30 27.98 -3.88 -35.18
N LEU A 31 28.40 -2.93 -34.34
CA LEU A 31 28.34 -3.05 -32.89
C LEU A 31 26.93 -3.39 -32.39
N TYR A 32 25.91 -2.77 -32.98
CA TYR A 32 24.51 -3.03 -32.65
C TYR A 32 24.10 -4.49 -32.89
N TYR A 33 24.52 -5.08 -34.02
CA TYR A 33 24.22 -6.48 -34.30
C TYR A 33 24.96 -7.41 -33.34
N VAL A 34 26.24 -7.13 -33.06
CA VAL A 34 27.07 -7.94 -32.16
C VAL A 34 26.49 -7.96 -30.74
N VAL A 35 26.00 -6.83 -30.24
CA VAL A 35 25.42 -6.73 -28.89
C VAL A 35 24.00 -7.31 -28.87
N LEU A 36 23.14 -6.91 -29.81
CA LEU A 36 21.71 -7.25 -29.74
C LEU A 36 21.41 -8.70 -30.14
N ILE A 37 22.30 -9.39 -30.88
CA ILE A 37 22.14 -10.83 -31.16
C ILE A 37 22.31 -11.70 -29.90
N GLN A 38 22.96 -11.16 -28.86
CA GLN A 38 23.16 -11.87 -27.59
C GLN A 38 21.91 -11.84 -26.70
N CYS A 39 20.93 -10.98 -27.01
CA CYS A 39 19.65 -11.00 -26.33
C CYS A 39 18.86 -12.24 -26.75
N SER A 40 18.13 -12.84 -25.82
CA SER A 40 17.22 -13.95 -26.11
C SER A 40 15.86 -13.65 -25.53
N TRP A 41 14.81 -14.16 -26.18
CA TRP A 41 13.48 -14.14 -25.59
C TRP A 41 13.46 -14.94 -24.28
N PRO A 42 12.77 -14.46 -23.22
CA PRO A 42 12.72 -15.15 -21.94
C PRO A 42 12.04 -16.52 -22.08
N ILE A 43 12.66 -17.56 -21.54
CA ILE A 43 12.12 -18.93 -21.61
C ILE A 43 10.95 -19.05 -20.64
N LEU A 44 9.82 -19.53 -21.15
CA LEU A 44 8.65 -19.79 -20.33
C LEU A 44 8.89 -21.03 -19.47
N ASP A 45 8.57 -20.94 -18.19
CA ASP A 45 8.80 -22.03 -17.24
C ASP A 45 7.90 -23.23 -17.59
N PRO A 46 8.46 -24.37 -18.01
CA PRO A 46 7.68 -25.54 -18.41
C PRO A 46 6.80 -26.09 -17.29
N ARG A 47 7.12 -25.79 -16.03
CA ARG A 47 6.34 -26.22 -14.86
C ARG A 47 5.05 -25.42 -14.67
N LYS A 48 4.94 -24.27 -15.35
CA LYS A 48 3.74 -23.42 -15.38
C LYS A 48 2.86 -23.67 -16.60
N ILE A 49 3.31 -24.53 -17.52
CA ILE A 49 2.52 -24.95 -18.69
C ILE A 49 1.45 -25.93 -18.22
N ASP A 50 0.20 -25.68 -18.61
CA ASP A 50 -0.91 -26.56 -18.30
C ASP A 50 -0.88 -27.79 -19.21
N VAL A 51 -0.47 -28.92 -18.65
CA VAL A 51 -0.33 -30.23 -19.32
C VAL A 51 -1.68 -30.80 -19.75
N THR A 52 -2.81 -30.24 -19.29
CA THR A 52 -4.16 -30.67 -19.69
C THR A 52 -4.65 -30.03 -20.98
N ILE A 53 -3.93 -29.01 -21.48
CA ILE A 53 -4.19 -28.40 -22.79
C ILE A 53 -3.48 -29.26 -23.85
N PRO A 54 -4.19 -29.77 -24.87
CA PRO A 54 -3.57 -30.45 -26.00
C PRO A 54 -2.45 -29.59 -26.61
N GLU A 55 -1.43 -30.22 -27.20
CA GLU A 55 -0.32 -29.50 -27.85
C GLU A 55 -0.80 -28.28 -28.63
N PRO A 56 -0.17 -27.11 -28.46
CA PRO A 56 -0.68 -25.87 -29.00
C PRO A 56 -0.86 -26.00 -30.52
N LYS A 57 -2.08 -25.73 -31.00
CA LYS A 57 -2.32 -25.58 -32.44
C LYS A 57 -1.46 -24.43 -32.95
N LEU A 58 -1.18 -24.35 -34.27
CA LEU A 58 -0.35 -23.28 -34.87
C LEU A 58 -0.80 -21.83 -34.51
N GLU A 59 -2.03 -21.66 -34.02
CA GLU A 59 -2.63 -20.41 -33.54
C GLU A 59 -2.30 -20.06 -32.06
N GLU A 60 -1.72 -20.98 -31.30
CA GLU A 60 -1.39 -20.89 -29.87
C GLU A 60 0.11 -20.66 -29.61
N THR A 61 0.84 -20.15 -30.60
CA THR A 61 2.23 -19.71 -30.38
C THR A 61 2.27 -18.52 -29.41
N PRO A 62 3.22 -18.47 -28.47
CA PRO A 62 3.35 -17.36 -27.52
C PRO A 62 3.48 -16.01 -28.23
N VAL A 63 3.00 -14.94 -27.58
CA VAL A 63 3.14 -13.59 -28.14
C VAL A 63 4.47 -13.01 -27.71
N HIS A 64 5.31 -12.66 -28.70
CA HIS A 64 6.57 -11.96 -28.48
C HIS A 64 6.33 -10.45 -28.46
N ALA A 65 6.39 -9.85 -27.28
CA ALA A 65 6.13 -8.43 -27.06
C ALA A 65 7.43 -7.69 -26.72
N MET A 66 7.68 -6.58 -27.42
CA MET A 66 8.76 -5.65 -27.10
C MET A 66 8.20 -4.35 -26.53
N PHE A 67 8.75 -3.86 -25.41
CA PHE A 67 8.36 -2.62 -24.77
C PHE A 67 9.53 -1.63 -24.75
N ILE A 68 9.22 -0.39 -25.07
CA ILE A 68 10.13 0.74 -25.11
C ILE A 68 9.42 1.91 -24.42
N ALA A 69 10.14 2.80 -23.75
CA ALA A 69 9.58 3.99 -23.13
C ALA A 69 10.49 5.21 -23.37
N ASP A 70 9.92 6.41 -23.26
CA ASP A 70 10.67 7.67 -23.16
C ASP A 70 11.69 7.84 -24.29
N THR A 71 11.22 7.80 -25.54
CA THR A 71 12.09 7.96 -26.72
C THR A 71 12.56 9.41 -26.88
N HIS A 72 11.78 10.38 -26.38
CA HIS A 72 12.15 11.80 -26.30
C HIS A 72 12.78 12.33 -27.60
N LEU A 73 12.03 12.25 -28.72
CA LEU A 73 12.47 12.80 -30.01
C LEU A 73 12.67 14.32 -29.89
N LEU A 74 13.82 14.78 -30.40
CA LEU A 74 14.34 16.09 -30.07
C LEU A 74 13.53 17.26 -30.64
N GLY A 75 13.35 18.26 -29.77
CA GLY A 75 12.84 19.63 -29.98
C GLY A 75 13.25 20.34 -31.27
N PRO A 76 12.36 21.03 -32.02
CA PRO A 76 12.82 22.12 -32.87
C PRO A 76 13.25 23.35 -32.04
N LYS A 77 12.80 23.50 -30.79
CA LYS A 77 13.08 24.71 -29.98
C LYS A 77 14.36 24.61 -29.19
N LYS A 78 14.50 23.58 -28.34
CA LYS A 78 15.68 23.39 -27.47
C LYS A 78 16.66 22.33 -27.99
N GLY A 79 16.35 21.69 -29.12
CA GLY A 79 17.16 20.62 -29.67
C GLY A 79 18.34 21.14 -30.51
N HIS A 80 19.54 20.64 -30.22
CA HIS A 80 20.71 20.89 -31.08
C HIS A 80 20.73 19.90 -32.26
N TRP A 81 21.05 20.36 -33.47
CA TRP A 81 20.98 19.54 -34.68
C TRP A 81 21.91 18.31 -34.65
N PHE A 82 23.10 18.45 -34.08
CA PHE A 82 24.06 17.33 -33.99
C PHE A 82 23.65 16.31 -32.94
N ASP A 83 23.08 16.78 -31.82
CA ASP A 83 22.52 15.92 -30.77
C ASP A 83 21.38 15.10 -31.34
N LYS A 84 20.47 15.76 -32.08
CA LYS A 84 19.39 15.12 -32.81
C LYS A 84 19.92 14.05 -33.76
N LEU A 85 20.88 14.38 -34.63
CA LEU A 85 21.46 13.44 -35.59
C LEU A 85 21.99 12.19 -34.89
N LYS A 86 22.83 12.36 -33.86
CA LYS A 86 23.49 11.23 -33.20
C LYS A 86 22.51 10.37 -32.41
N ARG A 87 21.62 10.97 -31.62
CA ARG A 87 20.67 10.24 -30.76
C ARG A 87 19.60 9.53 -31.56
N GLU A 88 19.01 10.20 -32.56
CA GLU A 88 18.00 9.56 -33.41
C GLU A 88 18.64 8.45 -34.26
N TRP A 89 19.88 8.62 -34.71
CA TRP A 89 20.63 7.54 -35.38
C TRP A 89 20.80 6.33 -34.46
N GLN A 90 21.21 6.52 -33.21
CA GLN A 90 21.36 5.40 -32.26
C GLN A 90 20.02 4.68 -32.01
N MET A 91 18.94 5.43 -31.75
CA MET A 91 17.60 4.84 -31.56
C MET A 91 17.15 4.07 -32.81
N TYR A 92 17.36 4.63 -34.00
CA TYR A 92 17.07 3.96 -35.27
C TYR A 92 17.85 2.66 -35.41
N ARG A 93 19.17 2.70 -35.18
CA ARG A 93 20.04 1.53 -35.31
C ARG A 93 19.66 0.44 -34.31
N VAL A 94 19.38 0.78 -33.06
CA VAL A 94 18.93 -0.19 -32.05
C VAL A 94 17.58 -0.78 -32.45
N PHE A 95 16.58 0.06 -32.72
CA PHE A 95 15.23 -0.40 -33.04
C PHE A 95 15.19 -1.29 -34.28
N GLN A 96 15.73 -0.82 -35.41
CA GLN A 96 15.71 -1.59 -36.66
C GLN A 96 16.51 -2.90 -36.56
N THR A 97 17.61 -2.90 -35.81
CA THR A 97 18.38 -4.14 -35.57
C THR A 97 17.57 -5.12 -34.73
N MET A 98 16.86 -4.66 -33.69
CA MET A 98 15.95 -5.51 -32.90
C MET A 98 14.82 -6.09 -33.75
N ILE A 99 14.20 -5.30 -34.62
CA ILE A 99 13.16 -5.79 -35.53
C ILE A 99 13.72 -6.87 -36.47
N THR A 100 14.92 -6.65 -36.99
CA THR A 100 15.56 -7.57 -37.94
C THR A 100 15.95 -8.89 -37.29
N LEU A 101 16.54 -8.84 -36.09
CA LEU A 101 17.06 -10.01 -35.39
C LEU A 101 15.97 -10.80 -34.67
N HIS A 102 15.13 -10.11 -33.88
CA HIS A 102 14.22 -10.77 -32.92
C HIS A 102 12.79 -10.89 -33.43
N LYS A 103 12.40 -10.14 -34.47
CA LYS A 103 11.10 -10.21 -35.15
C LYS A 103 9.91 -10.25 -34.16
N PRO A 104 9.74 -9.23 -33.30
CA PRO A 104 8.62 -9.18 -32.36
C PRO A 104 7.27 -9.18 -33.09
N ASP A 105 6.27 -9.80 -32.47
CA ASP A 105 4.88 -9.82 -32.96
C ASP A 105 4.19 -8.46 -32.72
N ILE A 106 4.44 -7.90 -31.53
CA ILE A 106 3.82 -6.66 -31.06
C ILE A 106 4.84 -5.80 -30.32
N ILE A 107 4.73 -4.49 -30.51
CA ILE A 107 5.62 -3.50 -29.93
C ILE A 107 4.79 -2.40 -29.27
N PHE A 108 5.18 -2.01 -28.07
CA PHE A 108 4.55 -0.94 -27.31
C PHE A 108 5.58 0.14 -26.98
N ILE A 109 5.24 1.40 -27.28
CA ILE A 109 6.01 2.58 -26.83
C ILE A 109 5.19 3.33 -25.78
N LEU A 110 5.71 3.37 -24.55
CA LEU A 110 4.99 3.74 -23.33
C LEU A 110 5.11 5.23 -23.01
N GLY A 111 4.69 6.09 -23.94
CA GLY A 111 4.66 7.54 -23.75
C GLY A 111 6.01 8.24 -23.90
N ASP A 112 5.94 9.57 -23.84
CA ASP A 112 7.03 10.50 -24.05
C ASP A 112 7.78 10.21 -25.34
N LEU A 113 6.99 10.21 -26.43
CA LEU A 113 7.52 10.05 -27.78
C LEU A 113 8.39 11.24 -28.15
N PHE A 114 7.98 12.45 -27.74
CA PHE A 114 8.58 13.72 -28.10
C PHE A 114 9.03 14.53 -26.88
N ASP A 115 10.16 15.23 -26.95
CA ASP A 115 10.60 16.16 -25.88
C ASP A 115 9.65 17.35 -25.67
N GLU A 116 9.07 17.86 -26.78
CA GLU A 116 8.38 19.15 -26.86
C GLU A 116 6.99 19.04 -27.50
N GLY A 117 6.38 17.85 -27.50
CA GLY A 117 5.07 17.58 -28.14
C GLY A 117 3.98 18.56 -27.68
N GLN A 118 3.89 18.80 -26.38
CA GLN A 118 2.94 19.74 -25.77
C GLN A 118 3.11 21.20 -26.22
N TRP A 119 4.32 21.59 -26.64
CA TRP A 119 4.63 22.96 -27.08
C TRP A 119 4.72 23.11 -28.60
N SER A 120 4.59 22.02 -29.34
CA SER A 120 4.71 22.02 -30.80
C SER A 120 3.45 22.58 -31.46
N SER A 121 3.64 23.41 -32.48
CA SER A 121 2.57 23.83 -33.40
C SER A 121 2.05 22.63 -34.22
N SER A 122 0.96 22.80 -34.98
CA SER A 122 0.42 21.70 -35.80
C SER A 122 1.43 21.19 -36.82
N THR A 123 2.13 22.11 -37.50
CA THR A 123 3.12 21.77 -38.53
C THR A 123 4.36 21.08 -37.95
N GLU A 124 4.86 21.57 -36.82
CA GLU A 124 5.97 20.93 -36.09
C GLU A 124 5.58 19.53 -35.61
N PHE A 125 4.34 19.36 -35.12
CA PHE A 125 3.83 18.07 -34.70
C PHE A 125 3.71 17.07 -35.86
N ASP A 126 3.26 17.51 -37.03
CA ASP A 126 3.19 16.65 -38.22
C ASP A 126 4.59 16.19 -38.66
N GLN A 127 5.58 17.08 -38.61
CA GLN A 127 6.99 16.74 -38.88
C GLN A 127 7.55 15.75 -37.84
N TYR A 128 7.22 15.95 -36.57
CA TYR A 128 7.53 15.02 -35.48
C TYR A 128 6.96 13.63 -35.71
N MET A 129 5.68 13.57 -36.07
CA MET A 129 4.99 12.32 -36.34
C MET A 129 5.59 11.59 -37.55
N GLN A 130 5.88 12.31 -38.65
CA GLN A 130 6.55 11.72 -39.81
C GLN A 130 7.93 11.16 -39.46
N ARG A 131 8.70 11.92 -38.67
CA ARG A 131 10.03 11.49 -38.21
C ARG A 131 9.96 10.27 -37.30
N PHE A 132 9.02 10.25 -36.38
CA PHE A 132 8.74 9.09 -35.53
C PHE A 132 8.42 7.84 -36.35
N HIS A 133 7.50 7.94 -37.32
CA HIS A 133 7.17 6.79 -38.18
C HIS A 133 8.33 6.33 -39.06
N SER A 134 9.22 7.23 -39.44
CA SER A 134 10.45 6.88 -40.17
C SER A 134 11.46 6.15 -39.29
N LEU A 135 11.63 6.57 -38.04
CA LEU A 135 12.60 5.98 -37.10
C LEU A 135 12.13 4.60 -36.61
N PHE A 136 10.85 4.52 -36.23
CA PHE A 136 10.22 3.33 -35.67
C PHE A 136 9.37 2.58 -36.70
N SER A 137 9.89 2.42 -37.92
CA SER A 137 9.20 1.67 -38.97
C SER A 137 9.18 0.18 -38.67
N VAL A 138 8.03 -0.47 -38.84
CA VAL A 138 7.83 -1.90 -38.58
C VAL A 138 7.30 -2.62 -39.83
N PRO A 139 7.59 -3.92 -40.01
CA PRO A 139 7.06 -4.70 -41.12
C PRO A 139 5.55 -4.95 -40.95
N LYS A 140 4.85 -5.32 -42.04
CA LYS A 140 3.39 -5.52 -42.05
C LYS A 140 2.87 -6.54 -41.03
N ASN A 141 3.70 -7.50 -40.65
CA ASN A 141 3.34 -8.58 -39.72
C ASN A 141 3.55 -8.20 -38.25
N THR A 142 4.15 -7.04 -37.97
CA THR A 142 4.41 -6.55 -36.62
C THR A 142 3.52 -5.35 -36.31
N HIS A 143 2.88 -5.35 -35.15
CA HIS A 143 2.00 -4.27 -34.74
C HIS A 143 2.68 -3.33 -33.75
N LEU A 144 2.69 -2.03 -34.04
CA LEU A 144 3.21 -0.99 -33.16
C LEU A 144 2.05 -0.19 -32.54
N TYR A 145 2.05 -0.08 -31.21
CA TYR A 145 1.11 0.76 -30.48
C TYR A 145 1.85 1.72 -29.56
N VAL A 146 1.28 2.89 -29.36
CA VAL A 146 1.85 3.93 -28.51
C VAL A 146 0.84 4.36 -27.45
N VAL A 147 1.34 4.79 -26.30
CA VAL A 147 0.58 5.48 -25.26
C VAL A 147 1.05 6.94 -25.24
N ALA A 148 0.19 7.88 -24.81
CA ALA A 148 0.58 9.27 -24.61
C ALA A 148 1.37 9.43 -23.30
N GLY A 149 2.44 10.23 -23.31
CA GLY A 149 3.10 10.74 -22.11
C GLY A 149 2.88 12.24 -21.89
N ASN A 150 3.41 12.76 -20.78
CA ASN A 150 3.23 14.16 -20.40
C ASN A 150 4.03 15.11 -21.29
N HIS A 151 5.14 14.69 -21.90
CA HIS A 151 5.84 15.53 -22.88
C HIS A 151 5.12 15.60 -24.23
N ASP A 152 4.28 14.60 -24.54
CA ASP A 152 3.53 14.53 -25.80
C ASP A 152 2.34 15.49 -25.82
N ILE A 153 1.55 15.50 -24.74
CA ILE A 153 0.27 16.24 -24.66
C ILE A 153 0.18 17.20 -23.47
N GLY A 154 1.10 17.12 -22.51
CA GLY A 154 1.14 17.94 -21.31
C GLY A 154 0.85 17.15 -20.02
N PHE A 155 1.24 17.73 -18.89
CA PHE A 155 0.70 17.34 -17.58
C PHE A 155 -0.80 17.65 -17.53
N HIS A 156 -1.54 16.90 -16.71
CA HIS A 156 -3.00 16.97 -16.62
C HIS A 156 -3.57 18.40 -16.68
N TYR A 157 -3.07 19.31 -15.84
CA TYR A 157 -3.53 20.70 -15.74
C TYR A 157 -3.31 21.55 -17.01
N ALA A 158 -2.41 21.14 -17.89
CA ALA A 158 -2.03 21.85 -19.12
C ALA A 158 -2.64 21.23 -20.39
N ILE A 159 -3.27 20.05 -20.30
CA ILE A 159 -3.81 19.36 -21.47
C ILE A 159 -5.06 20.10 -21.95
N THR A 160 -5.03 20.51 -23.22
CA THR A 160 -6.21 21.06 -23.90
C THR A 160 -6.89 19.99 -24.77
N PRO A 161 -8.19 20.13 -25.08
CA PRO A 161 -8.88 19.23 -26.01
C PRO A 161 -8.16 19.10 -27.36
N TYR A 162 -7.58 20.20 -27.86
CA TYR A 162 -6.79 20.22 -29.08
C TYR A 162 -5.54 19.33 -28.99
N LEU A 163 -4.71 19.49 -27.95
CA LEU A 163 -3.49 18.70 -27.78
C LEU A 163 -3.79 17.20 -27.70
N ASN A 164 -4.79 16.84 -26.88
CA ASN A 164 -5.26 15.46 -26.77
C ASN A 164 -5.77 14.93 -28.12
N GLN A 165 -6.66 15.65 -28.80
CA GLN A 165 -7.28 15.17 -30.04
C GLN A 165 -6.29 15.07 -31.20
N ARG A 166 -5.33 15.99 -31.30
CA ARG A 166 -4.24 15.93 -32.29
C ARG A 166 -3.42 14.65 -32.12
N PHE A 167 -3.04 14.32 -30.89
CA PHE A 167 -2.28 13.10 -30.61
C PHE A 167 -3.10 11.83 -30.88
N VAL A 168 -4.36 11.79 -30.41
CA VAL A 168 -5.31 10.70 -30.66
C VAL A 168 -5.48 10.44 -32.16
N ASN A 169 -5.63 11.49 -32.96
CA ASN A 169 -5.81 11.39 -34.41
C ASN A 169 -4.53 10.97 -35.13
N GLY A 170 -3.38 11.54 -34.76
CA GLY A 170 -2.09 11.22 -35.36
C GLY A 170 -1.68 9.75 -35.14
N PHE A 171 -1.83 9.27 -33.92
CA PHE A 171 -1.39 7.93 -33.52
C PHE A 171 -2.51 6.88 -33.42
N LYS A 172 -3.77 7.26 -33.68
CA LYS A 172 -4.95 6.38 -33.55
C LYS A 172 -5.02 5.71 -32.17
N THR A 173 -4.79 6.52 -31.15
CA THR A 173 -4.69 6.11 -29.75
C THR A 173 -5.73 6.85 -28.91
N PRO A 174 -6.94 6.29 -28.74
CA PRO A 174 -7.92 6.86 -27.80
C PRO A 174 -7.40 6.78 -26.36
N SER A 175 -8.08 7.43 -25.42
CA SER A 175 -7.64 7.45 -24.02
C SER A 175 -7.56 6.06 -23.39
N VAL A 176 -8.38 5.11 -23.83
CA VAL A 176 -8.30 3.70 -23.45
C VAL A 176 -8.48 2.82 -24.68
N LYS A 177 -7.57 1.88 -24.91
CA LYS A 177 -7.62 0.94 -26.04
C LYS A 177 -7.31 -0.48 -25.57
N ARG A 178 -8.21 -1.41 -25.86
CA ARG A 178 -7.92 -2.85 -25.70
C ARG A 178 -7.41 -3.42 -27.02
N VAL A 179 -6.23 -4.00 -27.00
CA VAL A 179 -5.65 -4.80 -28.09
C VAL A 179 -5.71 -6.27 -27.66
N THR A 180 -6.00 -7.17 -28.58
CA THR A 180 -6.03 -8.61 -28.30
C THR A 180 -5.30 -9.37 -29.38
N MET A 181 -4.35 -10.20 -28.97
CA MET A 181 -3.51 -10.99 -29.86
C MET A 181 -3.33 -12.37 -29.27
N ARG A 182 -3.74 -13.41 -30.01
CA ARG A 182 -3.64 -14.83 -29.60
C ARG A 182 -4.13 -15.08 -28.15
N GLY A 183 -5.28 -14.49 -27.79
CA GLY A 183 -5.89 -14.63 -26.46
C GLY A 183 -5.34 -13.72 -25.37
N ASN A 184 -4.21 -13.04 -25.59
CA ASN A 184 -3.66 -12.05 -24.65
C ASN A 184 -4.35 -10.69 -24.82
N HIS A 185 -4.80 -10.09 -23.71
CA HIS A 185 -5.44 -8.77 -23.71
C HIS A 185 -4.51 -7.69 -23.16
N PHE A 186 -4.16 -6.71 -23.99
CA PHE A 186 -3.41 -5.52 -23.61
C PHE A 186 -4.38 -4.33 -23.49
N VAL A 187 -4.35 -3.62 -22.37
CA VAL A 187 -5.17 -2.43 -22.11
C VAL A 187 -4.25 -1.23 -22.01
N LEU A 188 -4.24 -0.42 -23.08
CA LEU A 188 -3.47 0.80 -23.16
C LEU A 188 -4.30 1.95 -22.58
N ILE A 189 -3.71 2.71 -21.65
CA ILE A 189 -4.39 3.76 -20.91
C ILE A 189 -3.55 5.03 -20.97
N ASN A 190 -4.16 6.14 -21.37
CA ASN A 190 -3.59 7.47 -21.17
C ASN A 190 -3.62 7.79 -19.67
N SER A 191 -2.48 7.65 -19.00
CA SER A 191 -2.35 7.88 -17.56
C SER A 191 -2.71 9.32 -17.12
N MET A 192 -2.63 10.30 -18.03
CA MET A 192 -2.92 11.71 -17.70
C MET A 192 -4.43 11.92 -17.52
N ALA A 193 -5.23 10.97 -17.98
CA ALA A 193 -6.67 10.93 -17.81
C ALA A 193 -7.11 10.30 -16.47
N LEU A 194 -6.17 9.84 -15.63
CA LEU A 194 -6.45 9.16 -14.36
C LEU A 194 -6.33 10.09 -13.14
N GLU A 195 -6.61 11.38 -13.33
CA GLU A 195 -6.58 12.38 -12.25
C GLU A 195 -7.75 12.22 -11.26
N GLY A 196 -8.89 11.73 -11.74
CA GLY A 196 -10.11 11.51 -10.94
C GLY A 196 -10.94 12.78 -10.66
N ASP A 197 -10.74 13.86 -11.42
CA ASP A 197 -11.43 15.14 -11.25
C ASP A 197 -12.67 15.31 -12.17
N GLY A 198 -12.99 14.30 -12.98
CA GLY A 198 -14.13 14.34 -13.91
C GLY A 198 -13.95 15.28 -15.11
N CYS A 199 -12.70 15.62 -15.44
CA CYS A 199 -12.36 16.46 -16.58
C CYS A 199 -12.83 15.89 -17.95
N PHE A 200 -12.70 16.69 -19.02
CA PHE A 200 -13.08 16.30 -20.38
C PHE A 200 -12.40 15.01 -20.91
N LEU A 201 -11.21 14.66 -20.41
CA LEU A 201 -10.53 13.40 -20.75
C LEU A 201 -10.73 12.30 -19.70
N CYS A 202 -11.08 12.65 -18.47
CA CYS A 202 -11.13 11.75 -17.32
C CYS A 202 -12.41 10.90 -17.30
N SER A 203 -13.58 11.55 -17.36
CA SER A 203 -14.86 10.83 -17.36
C SER A 203 -15.01 9.86 -18.55
N PRO A 204 -14.62 10.22 -19.79
CA PRO A 204 -14.63 9.26 -20.90
C PRO A 204 -13.69 8.07 -20.68
N THR A 205 -12.54 8.29 -20.03
CA THR A 205 -11.57 7.25 -19.71
C THR A 205 -12.12 6.28 -18.69
N GLU A 206 -12.71 6.77 -17.61
CA GLU A 206 -13.39 5.94 -16.60
C GLU A 206 -14.53 5.12 -17.21
N ALA A 207 -15.35 5.73 -18.07
CA ALA A 207 -16.42 5.03 -18.77
C ALA A 207 -15.88 3.92 -19.70
N ALA A 208 -14.79 4.20 -20.43
CA ALA A 208 -14.15 3.24 -21.31
C ALA A 208 -13.48 2.08 -20.55
N LEU A 209 -12.83 2.35 -19.41
CA LEU A 209 -12.27 1.34 -18.52
C LEU A 209 -13.34 0.43 -17.97
N ASN A 210 -14.44 0.99 -17.45
CA ASN A 210 -15.57 0.22 -16.94
C ASN A 210 -16.19 -0.65 -18.03
N LYS A 211 -16.31 -0.16 -19.27
CA LYS A 211 -16.77 -0.95 -20.41
C LYS A 211 -15.84 -2.12 -20.75
N ILE A 212 -14.52 -1.93 -20.69
CA ILE A 212 -13.56 -3.02 -20.91
C ILE A 212 -13.65 -4.04 -19.77
N ALA A 213 -13.74 -3.59 -18.52
CA ALA A 213 -13.91 -4.46 -17.37
C ALA A 213 -15.20 -5.29 -17.43
N THR A 214 -16.33 -4.72 -17.85
CA THR A 214 -17.57 -5.49 -18.03
C THR A 214 -17.43 -6.54 -19.13
N HIS A 215 -16.78 -6.22 -20.25
CA HIS A 215 -16.49 -7.19 -21.30
C HIS A 215 -15.57 -8.33 -20.82
N LEU A 216 -14.52 -8.02 -20.05
CA LEU A 216 -13.61 -9.02 -19.48
C LEU A 216 -14.32 -9.91 -18.45
N LYS A 217 -15.14 -9.34 -17.55
CA LYS A 217 -15.95 -10.10 -16.57
C LYS A 217 -16.97 -11.02 -17.25
N CYS A 218 -17.58 -10.52 -18.32
CA CYS A 218 -18.51 -11.28 -19.16
C CYS A 218 -17.81 -12.47 -19.84
N ALA A 219 -16.60 -12.27 -20.39
CA ALA A 219 -15.79 -13.35 -20.94
C ALA A 219 -15.34 -14.38 -19.88
N LYS A 220 -15.13 -13.96 -18.63
CA LYS A 220 -14.77 -14.85 -17.51
C LYS A 220 -15.90 -15.79 -17.09
N ASN A 221 -17.14 -15.29 -17.04
CA ASN A 221 -18.25 -16.00 -16.39
C ASN A 221 -19.16 -16.80 -17.35
N ASN A 222 -18.90 -16.83 -18.66
CA ASN A 222 -19.69 -17.55 -19.68
C ASN A 222 -21.23 -17.37 -19.55
N GLY A 223 -21.67 -16.18 -19.09
CA GLY A 223 -23.07 -15.93 -18.76
C GLY A 223 -23.91 -15.60 -19.99
N ASN A 224 -25.13 -16.15 -20.05
CA ASN A 224 -26.13 -15.92 -21.12
C ASN A 224 -26.58 -14.45 -21.30
N TYR A 225 -26.15 -13.51 -20.44
CA TYR A 225 -26.47 -12.07 -20.52
C TYR A 225 -25.47 -11.24 -21.34
N CYS A 226 -24.47 -11.89 -21.92
CA CYS A 226 -23.41 -11.29 -22.71
C CYS A 226 -23.82 -10.99 -24.16
N LYS A 227 -24.87 -10.18 -24.37
CA LYS A 227 -25.28 -9.76 -25.73
C LYS A 227 -24.21 -8.86 -26.35
N GLY A 228 -23.54 -9.37 -27.39
CA GLY A 228 -22.52 -8.64 -28.16
C GLY A 228 -21.06 -8.87 -27.72
N ASN A 229 -20.78 -9.92 -26.95
CA ASN A 229 -19.42 -10.16 -26.48
C ASN A 229 -18.49 -10.57 -27.64
N THR A 230 -17.44 -9.78 -27.86
CA THR A 230 -16.44 -9.95 -28.93
C THR A 230 -15.18 -10.67 -28.45
N ILE A 231 -15.11 -11.04 -27.17
CA ILE A 231 -13.96 -11.73 -26.58
C ILE A 231 -14.25 -13.23 -26.57
N SER A 232 -13.51 -13.99 -27.38
CA SER A 232 -13.65 -15.44 -27.52
C SER A 232 -13.01 -16.23 -26.37
N ARG A 233 -11.91 -15.73 -25.80
CA ARG A 233 -11.15 -16.39 -24.73
C ARG A 233 -10.69 -15.34 -23.71
N TYR A 234 -10.95 -15.58 -22.43
CA TYR A 234 -10.59 -14.67 -21.34
C TYR A 234 -9.14 -14.91 -20.86
N SER A 235 -8.42 -13.82 -20.65
CA SER A 235 -7.18 -13.78 -19.85
C SER A 235 -7.21 -12.58 -18.89
N ARG A 236 -6.43 -12.62 -17.79
CA ARG A 236 -6.16 -11.39 -17.02
C ARG A 236 -5.44 -10.39 -17.94
N PRO A 237 -5.86 -9.12 -17.97
CA PRO A 237 -5.27 -8.15 -18.89
C PRO A 237 -3.86 -7.74 -18.44
N ILE A 238 -3.10 -7.21 -19.39
CA ILE A 238 -1.85 -6.50 -19.17
C ILE A 238 -2.14 -5.02 -19.32
N VAL A 239 -1.84 -4.23 -18.30
CA VAL A 239 -2.07 -2.78 -18.32
C VAL A 239 -0.81 -2.09 -18.82
N LEU A 240 -0.97 -1.22 -19.81
CA LEU A 240 0.11 -0.45 -20.42
C LEU A 240 -0.22 1.03 -20.29
N GLN A 241 0.67 1.80 -19.67
CA GLN A 241 0.47 3.23 -19.47
C GLN A 241 1.82 3.95 -19.42
N HIS A 242 1.84 5.27 -19.33
CA HIS A 242 3.10 6.02 -19.23
C HIS A 242 3.53 6.18 -17.76
N TYR A 243 2.67 6.70 -16.88
CA TYR A 243 3.02 6.88 -15.46
C TYR A 243 3.06 5.55 -14.71
N PRO A 244 4.03 5.37 -13.78
CA PRO A 244 4.00 4.24 -12.88
C PRO A 244 2.79 4.29 -11.95
N MET A 245 2.41 3.11 -11.46
CA MET A 245 1.45 2.99 -10.36
C MET A 245 2.02 3.68 -9.12
N TYR A 246 1.14 4.01 -8.18
CA TYR A 246 1.52 4.70 -6.96
C TYR A 246 2.63 3.96 -6.21
N ARG A 247 3.73 4.68 -5.96
CA ARG A 247 4.82 4.30 -5.06
C ARG A 247 5.44 5.55 -4.45
N GLU A 248 5.93 5.41 -3.21
CA GLU A 248 6.49 6.55 -2.47
C GLU A 248 7.80 7.07 -3.09
N SER A 249 8.64 6.18 -3.61
CA SER A 249 9.92 6.46 -4.26
C SER A 249 10.41 5.21 -5.01
N ASP A 250 11.57 5.33 -5.65
CA ASP A 250 12.27 4.21 -6.29
C ASP A 250 13.21 3.44 -5.34
N GLU A 251 13.22 3.74 -4.04
CA GLU A 251 14.16 3.17 -3.04
C GLU A 251 14.21 1.64 -3.03
N ILE A 252 13.07 1.01 -3.30
CA ILE A 252 12.90 -0.45 -3.26
C ILE A 252 13.39 -1.14 -4.55
N CYS A 253 13.49 -0.42 -5.66
CA CYS A 253 13.89 -0.98 -6.96
C CYS A 253 15.34 -1.46 -6.90
N ASN A 254 15.71 -2.61 -7.45
CA ASN A 254 17.08 -3.15 -7.31
C ASN A 254 17.67 -3.65 -8.63
N GLU A 255 17.23 -3.03 -9.72
CA GLU A 255 17.51 -3.49 -11.08
C GLU A 255 18.84 -2.93 -11.60
N SER A 256 19.41 -3.56 -12.63
CA SER A 256 20.68 -3.09 -13.23
C SER A 256 20.58 -1.69 -13.85
N ASP A 257 19.38 -1.30 -14.24
CA ASP A 257 19.00 -0.03 -14.86
C ASP A 257 18.24 0.89 -13.88
N GLN A 258 18.33 0.60 -12.56
CA GLN A 258 17.72 1.40 -11.50
C GLN A 258 18.18 2.87 -11.51
N ALA A 259 17.43 3.69 -10.77
CA ALA A 259 17.77 5.07 -10.49
C ALA A 259 19.05 5.14 -9.63
N PRO A 260 19.96 6.10 -9.89
CA PRO A 260 21.09 6.41 -9.01
C PRO A 260 20.65 6.68 -7.55
N ASP A 261 21.48 6.28 -6.59
CA ASP A 261 21.12 6.29 -5.15
C ASP A 261 20.73 7.69 -4.63
N ASP A 262 21.27 8.75 -5.22
CA ASP A 262 20.98 10.14 -4.87
C ASP A 262 19.55 10.57 -5.22
N ILE A 263 18.98 10.04 -6.31
CA ILE A 263 17.62 10.36 -6.74
C ILE A 263 16.61 9.29 -6.33
N LYS A 264 17.06 8.06 -6.08
CA LYS A 264 16.21 6.91 -5.80
C LYS A 264 15.38 7.06 -4.53
N SER A 265 15.92 7.75 -3.52
CA SER A 265 15.20 8.07 -2.27
C SER A 265 14.27 9.28 -2.38
N ILE A 266 14.27 10.01 -3.49
CA ILE A 266 13.40 11.18 -3.67
C ILE A 266 11.95 10.70 -3.72
N LYS A 267 11.11 11.36 -2.91
CA LYS A 267 9.69 11.04 -2.85
C LYS A 267 8.97 11.50 -4.10
N PHE A 268 8.16 10.63 -4.67
CA PHE A 268 7.31 10.94 -5.81
C PHE A 268 6.13 11.80 -5.39
N ARG A 269 5.74 12.73 -6.28
CA ARG A 269 4.49 13.46 -6.16
C ARG A 269 3.44 12.71 -6.97
N GLU A 270 2.31 12.48 -6.33
CA GLU A 270 1.15 11.90 -6.99
C GLU A 270 0.70 12.82 -8.14
N ARG A 271 0.23 12.21 -9.23
CA ARG A 271 -0.22 12.86 -10.48
C ARG A 271 0.90 13.55 -11.29
N TRP A 272 2.15 13.43 -10.85
CA TRP A 272 3.31 13.95 -11.56
C TRP A 272 4.26 12.82 -11.91
N GLU A 273 4.98 12.26 -10.93
CA GLU A 273 5.94 11.18 -11.15
C GLU A 273 5.28 9.79 -11.12
N CYS A 274 4.12 9.67 -10.48
CA CYS A 274 3.31 8.45 -10.47
C CYS A 274 1.82 8.77 -10.44
N LEU A 275 0.97 7.77 -10.71
CA LEU A 275 -0.46 7.88 -10.49
C LEU A 275 -0.78 8.12 -9.00
N SER A 276 -1.94 8.70 -8.72
CA SER A 276 -2.41 8.78 -7.33
C SER A 276 -2.65 7.40 -6.75
N LYS A 277 -2.61 7.31 -5.42
CA LYS A 277 -2.91 6.07 -4.71
C LYS A 277 -4.32 5.58 -5.04
N GLU A 278 -5.29 6.48 -5.10
CA GLU A 278 -6.69 6.16 -5.41
C GLU A 278 -6.83 5.61 -6.83
N ALA A 279 -6.23 6.27 -7.83
CA ALA A 279 -6.29 5.83 -9.22
C ALA A 279 -5.62 4.47 -9.42
N SER A 280 -4.49 4.25 -8.72
CA SER A 280 -3.77 2.99 -8.75
C SER A 280 -4.61 1.84 -8.19
N GLU A 281 -5.20 2.01 -7.01
CA GLU A 281 -6.08 0.98 -6.42
C GLU A 281 -7.33 0.74 -7.27
N GLN A 282 -7.92 1.80 -7.82
CA GLN A 282 -9.08 1.71 -8.72
C GLN A 282 -8.76 0.89 -9.97
N LEU A 283 -7.61 1.08 -10.61
CA LEU A 283 -7.19 0.27 -11.77
C LEU A 283 -7.01 -1.21 -11.39
N LEU A 284 -6.39 -1.48 -10.24
CA LEU A 284 -6.19 -2.85 -9.74
C LEU A 284 -7.54 -3.54 -9.46
N ASP A 285 -8.52 -2.81 -8.90
CA ASP A 285 -9.86 -3.33 -8.62
C ASP A 285 -10.70 -3.57 -9.88
N ILE A 286 -10.64 -2.65 -10.84
CA ILE A 286 -11.46 -2.71 -12.05
C ILE A 286 -10.96 -3.83 -12.98
N LEU A 287 -9.64 -3.89 -13.21
CA LEU A 287 -9.05 -4.75 -14.23
C LEU A 287 -8.43 -6.04 -13.68
N ASN A 288 -8.01 -6.06 -12.41
CA ASN A 288 -7.25 -7.16 -11.80
C ASN A 288 -6.15 -7.70 -12.75
N PRO A 289 -5.23 -6.83 -13.21
CA PRO A 289 -4.25 -7.19 -14.24
C PRO A 289 -3.26 -8.24 -13.72
N ARG A 290 -2.62 -8.97 -14.62
CA ARG A 290 -1.51 -9.86 -14.26
C ARG A 290 -0.15 -9.16 -14.30
N LEU A 291 -0.03 -8.15 -15.13
CA LEU A 291 1.18 -7.38 -15.36
C LEU A 291 0.78 -5.94 -15.68
N THR A 292 1.51 -4.99 -15.10
CA THR A 292 1.45 -3.57 -15.46
C THR A 292 2.83 -3.17 -15.99
N VAL A 293 2.88 -2.54 -17.16
CA VAL A 293 4.12 -2.03 -17.75
C VAL A 293 3.98 -0.54 -18.00
N ASN A 294 4.97 0.24 -17.56
CA ASN A 294 4.98 1.70 -17.65
C ASN A 294 6.38 2.28 -17.91
N GLY A 295 6.51 3.61 -17.95
CA GLY A 295 7.76 4.35 -18.18
C GLY A 295 7.87 5.56 -17.24
N HIS A 296 8.19 6.74 -17.80
CA HIS A 296 8.18 8.05 -17.15
C HIS A 296 9.38 8.36 -16.24
N THR A 297 9.78 7.47 -15.33
CA THR A 297 10.90 7.76 -14.40
C THR A 297 12.28 7.64 -15.06
N HIS A 298 12.33 7.24 -16.34
CA HIS A 298 13.54 6.93 -17.12
C HIS A 298 14.40 5.78 -16.56
N HIS A 299 14.00 5.14 -15.47
CA HIS A 299 14.78 4.15 -14.74
C HIS A 299 13.99 2.86 -14.52
N GLY A 300 14.71 1.74 -14.54
CA GLY A 300 14.12 0.43 -14.39
C GLY A 300 13.67 0.18 -12.95
N CYS A 301 12.46 -0.33 -12.79
CA CYS A 301 11.96 -0.74 -11.48
C CYS A 301 10.99 -1.90 -11.61
N ARG A 302 11.08 -2.86 -10.69
CA ARG A 302 10.08 -3.91 -10.52
C ARG A 302 9.44 -3.82 -9.15
N ARG A 303 8.11 -3.88 -9.14
CA ARG A 303 7.32 -3.81 -7.90
C ARG A 303 6.18 -4.80 -7.93
N LEU A 304 5.86 -5.37 -6.78
CA LEU A 304 4.73 -6.27 -6.63
C LEU A 304 3.59 -5.55 -5.89
N HIS A 305 2.43 -5.49 -6.53
CA HIS A 305 1.19 -4.98 -5.93
C HIS A 305 0.32 -6.16 -5.46
N ARG A 306 -0.31 -6.01 -4.28
CA ARG A 306 -1.24 -6.99 -3.69
C ARG A 306 -0.71 -8.45 -3.66
N ASN A 307 0.61 -8.61 -3.60
CA ASN A 307 1.36 -9.87 -3.60
C ASN A 307 1.31 -10.72 -4.88
N ASP A 308 0.58 -10.34 -5.93
CA ASP A 308 0.48 -11.14 -7.15
C ASP A 308 0.48 -10.35 -8.48
N ILE A 309 0.49 -9.02 -8.44
CA ILE A 309 0.45 -8.17 -9.64
C ILE A 309 1.82 -7.53 -9.82
N LEU A 310 2.57 -8.02 -10.80
CA LEU A 310 3.87 -7.46 -11.14
C LEU A 310 3.70 -6.14 -11.90
N GLU A 311 4.41 -5.11 -11.46
CA GLU A 311 4.62 -3.87 -12.18
C GLU A 311 6.08 -3.81 -12.65
N VAL A 312 6.28 -3.43 -13.90
CA VAL A 312 7.59 -3.18 -14.50
C VAL A 312 7.62 -1.78 -15.10
N THR A 313 8.47 -0.91 -14.56
CA THR A 313 8.82 0.36 -15.18
C THR A 313 9.99 0.15 -16.13
N VAL A 314 9.76 0.45 -17.40
CA VAL A 314 10.74 0.35 -18.49
C VAL A 314 11.60 1.63 -18.48
N PRO A 315 12.93 1.51 -18.51
CA PRO A 315 13.80 2.68 -18.56
C PRO A 315 13.67 3.42 -19.89
N SER A 316 14.24 4.63 -19.94
CA SER A 316 14.28 5.35 -21.21
C SER A 316 15.10 4.64 -22.26
N PHE A 317 14.57 4.66 -23.48
CA PHE A 317 15.26 4.17 -24.69
C PHE A 317 16.22 5.19 -25.29
N SER A 318 16.23 6.41 -24.77
CA SER A 318 17.04 7.50 -25.27
C SER A 318 18.28 7.74 -24.40
N TRP A 319 19.45 7.82 -25.05
CA TRP A 319 20.69 8.23 -24.38
C TRP A 319 20.66 9.69 -23.88
N ARG A 320 19.58 10.42 -24.12
CA ARG A 320 19.33 11.73 -23.53
C ARG A 320 19.06 11.66 -22.03
N ASN A 321 18.32 10.65 -21.62
CA ASN A 321 17.79 10.56 -20.27
C ASN A 321 18.64 9.64 -19.38
N LYS A 322 19.36 8.67 -19.98
CA LYS A 322 20.17 7.69 -19.25
C LYS A 322 21.33 7.17 -20.11
N ASP A 323 22.49 6.95 -19.49
CA ASP A 323 23.70 6.45 -20.17
C ASP A 323 23.62 5.00 -20.67
N ASN A 324 22.74 4.20 -20.09
CA ASN A 324 22.43 2.82 -20.47
C ASN A 324 20.96 2.71 -20.89
N PRO A 325 20.57 3.22 -22.08
CA PRO A 325 19.22 3.07 -22.58
C PRO A 325 18.87 1.60 -22.73
N SER A 326 17.61 1.27 -22.46
CA SER A 326 17.18 -0.12 -22.31
C SER A 326 15.83 -0.37 -22.97
N LEU A 327 15.53 -1.64 -23.21
CA LEU A 327 14.26 -2.12 -23.72
C LEU A 327 13.87 -3.40 -22.99
N LEU A 328 12.59 -3.74 -23.00
CA LEU A 328 12.08 -4.95 -22.37
C LEU A 328 11.53 -5.92 -23.43
N LEU A 329 11.98 -7.18 -23.38
CA LEU A 329 11.40 -8.28 -24.15
C LEU A 329 10.58 -9.16 -23.21
N ALA A 330 9.35 -9.46 -23.59
CA ALA A 330 8.50 -10.41 -22.88
C ALA A 330 7.93 -11.45 -23.84
N ILE A 331 7.86 -12.69 -23.37
CA ILE A 331 7.00 -13.71 -23.96
C ILE A 331 5.80 -13.87 -23.04
N ASP A 332 4.62 -13.98 -23.63
CA ASP A 332 3.40 -14.21 -22.87
C ASP A 332 2.66 -15.48 -23.32
N GLU A 333 2.50 -16.40 -22.37
CA GLU A 333 1.63 -17.57 -22.43
C GLU A 333 0.48 -17.44 -21.43
N MET A 334 -0.65 -18.09 -21.75
CA MET A 334 -1.83 -18.07 -20.89
C MET A 334 -1.60 -18.91 -19.62
N GLU A 335 -1.61 -18.28 -18.45
CA GLU A 335 -1.57 -18.97 -17.14
C GLU A 335 -2.99 -19.07 -16.55
N GLN A 336 -3.52 -20.28 -16.39
CA GLN A 336 -4.76 -20.54 -15.64
C GLN A 336 -4.46 -20.69 -14.13
N ARG A 337 -4.98 -19.75 -13.34
CA ARG A 337 -4.68 -19.56 -11.90
C ARG A 337 -5.23 -20.66 -10.98
N ASP A 338 -6.06 -21.57 -11.49
CA ASP A 338 -6.74 -22.55 -10.63
C ASP A 338 -5.77 -23.63 -10.12
N LEU A 339 -4.68 -23.89 -10.86
CA LEU A 339 -3.73 -24.96 -10.54
C LEU A 339 -2.78 -24.62 -9.36
N PRO A 340 -2.12 -23.43 -9.31
CA PRO A 340 -1.22 -23.10 -8.18
C PRO A 340 -1.99 -22.94 -6.87
N GLN A 341 -3.20 -22.39 -6.94
CA GLN A 341 -4.08 -22.26 -5.77
C GLN A 341 -4.51 -23.63 -5.24
N ALA A 342 -4.82 -24.59 -6.13
CA ALA A 342 -5.14 -25.95 -5.74
C ALA A 342 -3.95 -26.65 -5.05
N PHE A 343 -2.73 -26.52 -5.59
CA PHE A 343 -1.54 -27.10 -4.96
C PHE A 343 -1.24 -26.53 -3.56
N ARG A 344 -1.40 -25.21 -3.36
CA ARG A 344 -1.26 -24.59 -2.03
C ARG A 344 -2.28 -25.15 -1.04
N LEU A 345 -3.55 -25.19 -1.43
CA LEU A 345 -4.65 -25.68 -0.59
C LEU A 345 -4.48 -27.17 -0.24
N LEU A 346 -4.02 -27.99 -1.20
CA LEU A 346 -3.70 -29.40 -0.97
C LEU A 346 -2.52 -29.57 0.00
N GLY A 347 -1.49 -28.71 -0.11
CA GLY A 347 -0.38 -28.68 0.83
C GLY A 347 -0.80 -28.33 2.26
N GLU A 348 -1.64 -27.30 2.42
CA GLU A 348 -2.22 -26.91 3.71
C GLU A 348 -3.10 -28.03 4.29
N MET A 349 -3.89 -28.71 3.46
CA MET A 349 -4.71 -29.83 3.90
C MET A 349 -3.86 -30.99 4.45
N ASN A 350 -2.76 -31.34 3.77
CA ASN A 350 -1.87 -32.41 4.22
C ASN A 350 -1.18 -32.07 5.55
N ALA A 351 -0.73 -30.83 5.71
CA ALA A 351 -0.13 -30.36 6.96
C ALA A 351 -1.14 -30.41 8.12
N ASN A 352 -2.38 -29.98 7.90
CA ASN A 352 -3.44 -30.02 8.90
C ASN A 352 -3.80 -31.46 9.31
N VAL A 353 -3.84 -32.40 8.36
CA VAL A 353 -4.11 -33.83 8.65
C VAL A 353 -3.01 -34.43 9.52
N LEU A 354 -1.74 -34.12 9.25
CA LEU A 354 -0.61 -34.58 10.08
C LEU A 354 -0.72 -34.07 11.52
N GLN A 355 -1.06 -32.79 11.71
CA GLN A 355 -1.23 -32.21 13.05
C GLN A 355 -2.39 -32.87 13.81
N VAL A 356 -3.52 -33.12 13.14
CA VAL A 356 -4.69 -33.78 13.76
C VAL A 356 -4.36 -35.21 14.15
N ASN A 357 -3.70 -35.98 13.28
CA ASN A 357 -3.30 -37.36 13.59
C ASN A 357 -2.37 -37.42 14.80
N GLN A 358 -1.36 -36.55 14.86
CA GLN A 358 -0.47 -36.47 16.03
C GLN A 358 -1.22 -36.18 17.32
N LEU A 359 -2.20 -35.27 17.27
CA LEU A 359 -3.00 -34.91 18.45
C LEU A 359 -3.89 -36.08 18.90
N VAL A 360 -4.49 -36.80 17.96
CA VAL A 360 -5.31 -37.99 18.22
C VAL A 360 -4.47 -39.13 18.77
N ASP A 361 -3.30 -39.40 18.20
CA ASP A 361 -2.37 -40.44 18.68
C ASP A 361 -1.92 -40.15 20.12
N ASN A 362 -1.57 -38.90 20.43
CA ASN A 362 -1.23 -38.48 21.78
C ASN A 362 -2.40 -38.66 22.76
N MET A 363 -3.64 -38.35 22.35
CA MET A 363 -4.81 -38.60 23.18
C MET A 363 -5.07 -40.10 23.38
N LEU A 364 -4.92 -40.92 22.34
CA LEU A 364 -5.10 -42.37 22.41
C LEU A 364 -4.11 -43.02 23.39
N VAL A 365 -2.85 -42.58 23.40
CA VAL A 365 -1.85 -43.07 24.36
C VAL A 365 -2.27 -42.73 25.80
N ARG A 366 -2.75 -41.52 26.05
CA ARG A 366 -3.20 -41.07 27.38
C ARG A 366 -4.44 -41.82 27.86
N VAL A 367 -5.36 -42.15 26.96
CA VAL A 367 -6.53 -42.99 27.27
C VAL A 367 -6.10 -44.43 27.59
N LYS A 368 -5.20 -45.02 26.80
CA LYS A 368 -4.67 -46.38 27.06
C LYS A 368 -3.90 -46.49 28.38
N ASN A 369 -3.21 -45.42 28.77
CA ASN A 369 -2.52 -45.33 30.05
C ASN A 369 -3.46 -45.08 31.25
N GLY A 370 -4.77 -44.92 31.01
CA GLY A 370 -5.76 -44.67 32.07
C GLY A 370 -5.71 -43.27 32.66
N GLU A 371 -5.01 -42.31 32.05
CA GLU A 371 -4.94 -40.92 32.52
C GLU A 371 -6.25 -40.16 32.30
N ILE A 372 -7.08 -40.61 31.36
CA ILE A 372 -8.36 -40.00 31.00
C ILE A 372 -9.46 -41.03 31.25
N SER A 373 -10.18 -40.91 32.36
CA SER A 373 -11.38 -41.72 32.64
C SER A 373 -12.53 -41.26 31.73
N THR A 374 -13.08 -42.18 30.94
CA THR A 374 -14.20 -41.95 30.01
C THR A 374 -15.57 -42.18 30.66
N ASP A 375 -15.60 -42.50 31.95
CA ASP A 375 -16.75 -43.14 32.60
C ASP A 375 -17.89 -42.15 32.93
N LYS A 376 -17.62 -40.84 32.80
CA LYS A 376 -18.57 -39.75 33.09
C LYS A 376 -18.59 -38.68 31.99
N GLY A 377 -18.95 -39.09 30.77
CA GLY A 377 -19.21 -38.17 29.65
C GLY A 377 -20.63 -37.58 29.69
N LEU A 378 -20.80 -36.37 29.14
CA LEU A 378 -22.13 -35.81 28.85
C LEU A 378 -22.67 -36.44 27.55
N SER A 379 -23.71 -37.27 27.63
CA SER A 379 -24.30 -37.97 26.47
C SER A 379 -24.75 -37.03 25.34
N PHE A 380 -25.10 -35.78 25.66
CA PHE A 380 -25.42 -34.75 24.67
C PHE A 380 -24.21 -34.37 23.80
N LEU A 381 -23.03 -34.25 24.40
CA LEU A 381 -21.78 -33.94 23.69
C LEU A 381 -21.37 -35.11 22.80
N GLU A 382 -21.52 -36.34 23.28
CA GLU A 382 -21.26 -37.56 22.51
C GLU A 382 -22.11 -37.62 21.23
N MET A 383 -23.43 -37.41 21.34
CA MET A 383 -24.33 -37.32 20.18
C MET A 383 -23.88 -36.22 19.21
N LYS A 384 -23.55 -35.03 19.73
CA LYS A 384 -23.10 -33.89 18.90
C LYS A 384 -21.80 -34.22 18.14
N TYR A 385 -20.83 -34.87 18.79
CA TYR A 385 -19.59 -35.28 18.16
C TYR A 385 -19.81 -36.36 17.09
N HIS A 386 -20.66 -37.35 17.34
CA HIS A 386 -21.03 -38.34 16.32
C HIS A 386 -21.72 -37.70 15.10
N MET A 387 -22.58 -36.70 15.32
CA MET A 387 -23.21 -35.96 14.22
C MET A 387 -22.21 -35.13 13.42
N LEU A 388 -21.28 -34.43 14.10
CA LEU A 388 -20.21 -33.68 13.43
C LEU A 388 -19.28 -34.60 12.63
N LEU A 389 -18.93 -35.77 13.18
CA LEU A 389 -18.12 -36.75 12.47
C LEU A 389 -18.85 -37.28 11.22
N SER A 390 -20.13 -37.64 11.36
CA SER A 390 -20.95 -38.09 10.24
C SER A 390 -21.10 -37.01 9.16
N TYR A 391 -21.22 -35.73 9.57
CA TYR A 391 -21.23 -34.59 8.65
C TYR A 391 -19.92 -34.49 7.87
N LEU A 392 -18.77 -34.58 8.54
CA LEU A 392 -17.46 -34.53 7.90
C LEU A 392 -17.27 -35.69 6.92
N ILE A 393 -17.65 -36.92 7.29
CA ILE A 393 -17.54 -38.09 6.42
C ILE A 393 -18.36 -37.90 5.13
N ASN A 394 -19.62 -37.49 5.25
CA ASN A 394 -20.47 -37.26 4.08
C ASN A 394 -19.97 -36.08 3.22
N LEU A 395 -19.41 -35.04 3.86
CA LEU A 395 -18.82 -33.91 3.15
C LEU A 395 -17.58 -34.35 2.35
N THR A 396 -16.68 -35.12 2.97
CA THR A 396 -15.49 -35.65 2.29
C THR A 396 -15.86 -36.58 1.13
N TYR A 397 -16.89 -37.41 1.30
CA TYR A 397 -17.41 -38.25 0.21
C TYR A 397 -17.92 -37.42 -0.98
N VAL A 398 -18.69 -36.35 -0.72
CA VAL A 398 -19.15 -35.43 -1.78
C VAL A 398 -17.99 -34.69 -2.46
N VAL A 399 -16.96 -34.29 -1.70
CA VAL A 399 -15.75 -33.68 -2.26
C VAL A 399 -15.01 -34.68 -3.14
N LEU A 400 -14.83 -35.92 -2.69
CA LEU A 400 -14.19 -36.99 -3.47
C LEU A 400 -14.92 -37.26 -4.80
N ARG A 401 -16.25 -37.31 -4.76
CA ARG A 401 -17.12 -37.46 -5.94
C ARG A 401 -16.90 -36.32 -6.95
N LYS A 402 -16.87 -35.08 -6.46
CA LYS A 402 -16.58 -33.90 -7.29
C LYS A 402 -15.17 -33.95 -7.89
N CYS A 403 -14.17 -34.36 -7.11
CA CYS A 403 -12.79 -34.51 -7.58
C CYS A 403 -12.63 -35.64 -8.61
N SER A 404 -13.47 -36.67 -8.53
CA SER A 404 -13.48 -37.81 -9.46
C SER A 404 -14.30 -37.55 -10.73
N GLY A 405 -14.90 -36.36 -10.86
CA GLY A 405 -15.72 -35.97 -12.03
C GLY A 405 -17.11 -36.61 -12.07
N GLU A 406 -17.56 -37.22 -10.97
CA GLU A 406 -18.89 -37.84 -10.89
C GLU A 406 -19.97 -36.80 -10.62
N ARG A 407 -21.17 -37.03 -11.16
CA ARG A 407 -22.34 -36.18 -10.88
C ARG A 407 -22.84 -36.42 -9.45
N ILE A 408 -23.25 -35.34 -8.79
CA ILE A 408 -23.74 -35.35 -7.40
C ILE A 408 -25.27 -35.24 -7.30
N GLU A 409 -25.98 -35.13 -8.42
CA GLU A 409 -27.44 -35.01 -8.43
C GLU A 409 -28.10 -36.32 -7.99
N GLY A 410 -28.93 -36.26 -6.94
CA GLY A 410 -29.67 -37.42 -6.40
C GLY A 410 -28.86 -38.33 -5.47
N ASP A 411 -27.68 -37.91 -5.03
CA ASP A 411 -26.87 -38.72 -4.11
C ASP A 411 -27.40 -38.65 -2.66
N PRO A 412 -27.63 -39.80 -1.97
CA PRO A 412 -28.15 -39.83 -0.60
C PRO A 412 -27.29 -39.06 0.42
N SER A 413 -26.00 -38.86 0.15
CA SER A 413 -25.13 -38.10 1.03
C SER A 413 -25.50 -36.62 1.11
N ILE A 414 -26.13 -36.04 0.09
CA ILE A 414 -26.61 -34.65 0.14
C ILE A 414 -27.81 -34.54 1.08
N ASP A 415 -28.79 -35.44 0.97
CA ASP A 415 -29.94 -35.47 1.86
C ASP A 415 -29.51 -35.69 3.31
N ARG A 416 -28.52 -36.58 3.52
CA ARG A 416 -27.95 -36.82 4.84
C ARG A 416 -27.22 -35.60 5.40
N LEU A 417 -26.50 -34.84 4.58
CA LEU A 417 -25.87 -33.58 4.99
C LEU A 417 -26.90 -32.53 5.39
N ILE A 418 -28.00 -32.42 4.65
CA ILE A 418 -29.11 -31.51 4.95
C ILE A 418 -29.75 -31.91 6.28
N GLU A 419 -30.06 -33.19 6.46
CA GLU A 419 -30.63 -33.73 7.70
C GLU A 419 -29.71 -33.42 8.89
N ILE A 420 -28.43 -33.80 8.84
CA ILE A 420 -27.49 -33.56 9.93
C ILE A 420 -27.35 -32.06 10.22
N ARG A 421 -27.30 -31.21 9.19
CA ARG A 421 -27.24 -29.75 9.38
C ARG A 421 -28.47 -29.21 10.08
N THR A 422 -29.66 -29.64 9.69
CA THR A 422 -30.90 -29.21 10.35
C THR A 422 -30.93 -29.63 11.81
N VAL A 423 -30.48 -30.85 12.14
CA VAL A 423 -30.38 -31.30 13.54
C VAL A 423 -29.36 -30.47 14.31
N LEU A 424 -28.16 -30.22 13.75
CA LEU A 424 -27.13 -29.39 14.37
C LEU A 424 -27.61 -27.96 14.63
N GLU A 425 -28.48 -27.40 13.78
CA GLU A 425 -29.10 -26.08 14.02
C GLU A 425 -30.15 -26.13 15.14
N LYS A 426 -30.96 -27.20 15.21
CA LYS A 426 -32.00 -27.36 16.23
C LYS A 426 -31.45 -27.62 17.63
N ILE A 427 -30.26 -28.20 17.76
CA ILE A 427 -29.61 -28.41 19.07
C ILE A 427 -28.92 -27.16 19.63
N ARG A 428 -28.68 -26.11 18.83
CA ARG A 428 -27.98 -24.89 19.30
C ARG A 428 -28.60 -24.23 20.54
N PRO A 429 -29.93 -24.09 20.67
CA PRO A 429 -30.53 -23.50 21.87
C PRO A 429 -30.29 -24.34 23.13
N ILE A 430 -30.19 -25.66 22.99
CA ILE A 430 -29.88 -26.59 24.09
C ILE A 430 -28.41 -26.43 24.48
N ASP A 431 -27.52 -26.34 23.50
CA ASP A 431 -26.09 -26.08 23.67
C ASP A 431 -25.86 -24.77 24.44
N HIS A 432 -26.61 -23.70 24.12
CA HIS A 432 -26.56 -22.44 24.86
C HIS A 432 -27.00 -22.55 26.32
N LYS A 433 -28.02 -23.35 26.61
CA LYS A 433 -28.49 -23.58 27.99
C LYS A 433 -27.50 -24.42 28.80
N LEU A 434 -26.85 -25.39 28.16
CA LEU A 434 -25.86 -26.27 28.79
C LEU A 434 -24.46 -25.66 28.85
N LYS A 435 -24.20 -24.58 28.10
CA LYS A 435 -22.88 -23.92 28.01
C LYS A 435 -22.25 -23.65 29.38
N TYR A 436 -23.01 -23.08 30.31
CA TYR A 436 -22.51 -22.79 31.66
C TYR A 436 -22.11 -24.07 32.41
N GLN A 437 -22.89 -25.15 32.29
CA GLN A 437 -22.61 -26.43 32.94
C GLN A 437 -21.39 -27.13 32.30
N ILE A 438 -21.27 -27.05 30.98
CA ILE A 438 -20.12 -27.59 30.22
C ILE A 438 -18.85 -26.82 30.60
N ASP A 439 -18.89 -25.48 30.55
CA ASP A 439 -17.75 -24.62 30.89
C ASP A 439 -17.34 -24.81 32.36
N LYS A 440 -18.31 -25.01 33.27
CA LYS A 440 -18.04 -25.35 34.68
C LYS A 440 -17.33 -26.70 34.80
N LEU A 441 -17.85 -27.77 34.17
CA LEU A 441 -17.25 -29.11 34.22
C LEU A 441 -15.85 -29.13 33.61
N VAL A 442 -15.64 -28.45 32.49
CA VAL A 442 -14.32 -28.30 31.85
C VAL A 442 -13.37 -27.53 32.76
N LYS A 443 -13.82 -26.43 33.37
CA LYS A 443 -13.01 -25.65 34.30
C LYS A 443 -12.64 -26.46 35.54
N THR A 444 -13.59 -27.18 36.14
CA THR A 444 -13.34 -28.06 37.28
C THR A 444 -12.39 -29.21 36.94
N ALA A 445 -12.48 -29.78 35.73
CA ALA A 445 -11.54 -30.80 35.26
C ALA A 445 -10.12 -30.26 35.04
N VAL A 446 -9.98 -28.99 34.64
CA VAL A 446 -8.68 -28.34 34.40
C VAL A 446 -8.03 -27.82 35.70
N THR A 447 -8.82 -27.27 36.63
CA THR A 447 -8.28 -26.64 37.84
C THR A 447 -8.37 -27.49 39.11
N GLY A 448 -9.13 -28.59 39.10
CA GLY A 448 -9.27 -29.50 40.25
C GLY A 448 -9.96 -28.92 41.49
N THR A 449 -10.35 -27.64 41.46
CA THR A 449 -10.96 -26.91 42.57
C THR A 449 -12.43 -26.59 42.29
N ILE A 450 -13.29 -26.92 43.25
CA ILE A 450 -14.71 -26.53 43.26
C ILE A 450 -14.76 -25.22 44.06
N ASN A 451 -15.02 -24.08 43.42
CA ASN A 451 -15.18 -22.82 44.13
C ASN A 451 -16.39 -22.92 45.08
N SER A 452 -16.18 -22.62 46.37
CA SER A 452 -17.22 -22.63 47.41
C SER A 452 -18.28 -21.54 47.23
N ASP A 453 -17.96 -20.47 46.50
CA ASP A 453 -18.80 -19.27 46.33
C ASP A 453 -19.57 -19.27 44.99
N ASP A 454 -20.19 -20.40 44.64
CA ASP A 454 -21.01 -20.50 43.42
C ASP A 454 -22.47 -20.09 43.70
N PRO A 455 -23.06 -19.12 42.95
CA PRO A 455 -24.45 -18.68 43.15
C PRO A 455 -25.52 -19.76 42.94
N THR A 456 -25.15 -20.93 42.41
CA THR A 456 -26.04 -22.10 42.31
C THR A 456 -26.03 -23.00 43.56
N ASN A 457 -25.11 -22.77 44.51
CA ASN A 457 -25.09 -23.46 45.81
C ASN A 457 -26.00 -22.81 46.87
N PHE A 458 -26.59 -21.64 46.59
CA PHE A 458 -27.56 -21.02 47.49
C PHE A 458 -28.88 -21.79 47.49
N LYS A 459 -28.98 -22.82 48.33
CA LYS A 459 -30.26 -23.24 48.91
C LYS A 459 -30.51 -22.39 50.14
N ALA A 460 -31.77 -22.02 50.38
CA ALA A 460 -32.15 -21.31 51.60
C ALA A 460 -31.71 -22.15 52.81
N ASN A 461 -30.88 -21.55 53.68
CA ASN A 461 -30.43 -22.17 54.92
C ASN A 461 -31.39 -21.74 56.04
N PRO A 462 -32.35 -22.58 56.48
CA PRO A 462 -33.32 -22.22 57.50
C PRO A 462 -32.70 -22.04 58.90
N ASP A 463 -31.47 -22.53 59.10
CA ASP A 463 -30.75 -22.42 60.38
C ASP A 463 -30.17 -21.02 60.64
N ALA A 464 -30.16 -20.13 59.63
CA ALA A 464 -29.74 -18.74 59.79
C ALA A 464 -30.84 -17.82 60.36
N PHE A 465 -32.00 -18.37 60.72
CA PHE A 465 -33.12 -17.64 61.32
C PHE A 465 -33.16 -17.72 62.84
N ASP A 466 -32.30 -18.53 63.48
CA ASP A 466 -32.26 -18.63 64.93
C ASP A 466 -31.19 -17.69 65.49
N SER A 467 -31.66 -16.54 65.94
CA SER A 467 -30.87 -15.51 66.62
C SER A 467 -30.49 -15.99 68.02
N ASN A 468 -29.19 -16.14 68.29
CA ASN A 468 -28.66 -15.94 69.62
C ASN A 468 -27.39 -15.08 69.54
N ASP A 469 -27.53 -13.86 70.05
CA ASP A 469 -26.44 -12.95 70.38
C ASP A 469 -25.53 -13.62 71.43
N GLU A 470 -24.29 -13.95 71.06
CA GLU A 470 -23.16 -13.86 72.00
C GLU A 470 -21.91 -13.40 71.26
N GLU A 471 -21.39 -12.26 71.72
CA GLU A 471 -20.08 -11.72 71.39
C GLU A 471 -18.97 -12.74 71.70
N SER A 472 -18.02 -12.91 70.78
CA SER A 472 -16.63 -13.15 71.19
C SER A 472 -15.66 -12.66 70.11
N ASP A 473 -15.05 -11.54 70.46
CA ASP A 473 -13.85 -10.96 69.90
C ASP A 473 -12.69 -11.98 69.86
N SER A 474 -11.98 -12.04 68.74
CA SER A 474 -10.52 -12.17 68.77
C SER A 474 -9.91 -11.61 67.49
N ASP A 475 -9.53 -10.34 67.61
CA ASP A 475 -8.64 -9.63 66.71
C ASP A 475 -7.33 -10.39 66.49
N GLN A 476 -6.82 -10.35 65.25
CA GLN A 476 -5.39 -10.19 65.05
C GLN A 476 -5.08 -9.18 63.93
N ASP A 477 -4.37 -8.16 64.37
CA ASP A 477 -4.02 -6.89 63.76
C ASP A 477 -3.25 -6.91 62.43
N GLY A 478 -3.51 -5.85 61.65
CA GLY A 478 -2.70 -5.35 60.54
C GLY A 478 -2.91 -3.85 60.26
N ILE A 479 -2.53 -3.03 61.25
CA ILE A 479 -2.25 -1.56 61.33
C ILE A 479 -1.72 -0.94 60.01
N ASP A 480 -1.92 0.31 59.56
CA ASP A 480 -2.27 1.67 60.04
C ASP A 480 -2.79 2.42 58.78
N GLY A 481 -3.77 3.34 58.73
CA GLY A 481 -4.03 4.47 59.61
C GLY A 481 -3.79 5.78 58.85
N PHE A 482 -4.81 6.64 58.68
CA PHE A 482 -4.70 8.10 58.95
C PHE A 482 -6.07 8.80 58.93
N LYS A 483 -6.41 9.37 60.09
CA LYS A 483 -7.59 10.19 60.39
C LYS A 483 -7.44 11.65 59.91
N ALA A 484 -8.55 12.24 59.48
CA ALA A 484 -9.05 13.59 59.82
C ALA A 484 -10.41 13.76 59.12
N SER A 485 -11.49 14.29 59.68
CA SER A 485 -11.78 15.00 60.92
C SER A 485 -13.30 15.13 61.00
N GLN A 486 -13.91 14.82 62.15
CA GLN A 486 -15.34 14.97 62.38
C GLN A 486 -15.78 16.43 62.23
N ALA A 487 -16.76 16.69 61.36
CA ALA A 487 -17.64 17.86 61.43
C ALA A 487 -19.05 17.38 61.80
N ARG A 488 -19.69 18.13 62.71
CA ARG A 488 -20.95 17.82 63.38
C ARG A 488 -22.09 17.50 62.41
N LYS A 489 -22.91 16.51 62.78
CA LYS A 489 -24.16 16.10 62.10
C LYS A 489 -25.09 17.30 61.90
N SER A 490 -25.44 17.61 60.66
CA SER A 490 -26.79 18.04 60.30
C SER A 490 -27.48 16.83 59.66
N ASN A 491 -28.73 16.54 60.06
CA ASN A 491 -29.55 15.46 59.48
C ASN A 491 -30.07 15.86 58.08
N ILE A 492 -29.17 16.26 57.18
CA ILE A 492 -29.49 16.55 55.79
C ILE A 492 -28.51 15.75 54.94
N TYR A 493 -29.04 14.73 54.27
CA TYR A 493 -28.29 13.96 53.29
C TYR A 493 -27.92 14.88 52.12
N VAL A 494 -26.62 15.15 51.98
CA VAL A 494 -26.08 15.88 50.83
C VAL A 494 -25.36 14.86 49.93
N PRO A 495 -25.87 14.58 48.72
CA PRO A 495 -25.19 13.70 47.79
C PRO A 495 -23.81 14.27 47.43
N PRO A 496 -22.74 13.45 47.46
CA PRO A 496 -21.43 13.90 47.05
C PRO A 496 -21.44 14.29 45.57
N LYS A 497 -20.91 15.48 45.26
CA LYS A 497 -20.73 15.93 43.87
C LYS A 497 -19.62 15.09 43.23
N LEU A 498 -20.01 14.06 42.48
CA LEU A 498 -19.10 13.32 41.61
C LEU A 498 -18.68 14.25 40.47
N ALA A 499 -17.48 14.81 40.56
CA ALA A 499 -16.84 15.40 39.40
C ALA A 499 -16.50 14.26 38.43
N ALA A 500 -16.85 14.41 37.16
CA ALA A 500 -16.48 13.45 36.14
C ALA A 500 -14.95 13.33 36.10
N VAL A 501 -14.42 12.20 36.56
CA VAL A 501 -13.02 11.85 36.41
C VAL A 501 -12.87 11.28 35.00
N HIS A 502 -12.08 11.95 34.16
CA HIS A 502 -11.78 11.43 32.83
C HIS A 502 -11.04 10.09 32.97
N TYR A 503 -11.53 9.05 32.29
CA TYR A 503 -10.88 7.75 32.28
C TYR A 503 -9.67 7.81 31.35
N ASP A 504 -8.47 7.88 31.92
CA ASP A 504 -7.20 7.93 31.18
C ASP A 504 -6.77 6.54 30.64
N GLY A 505 -7.65 5.54 30.61
CA GLY A 505 -7.29 4.14 30.33
C GLY A 505 -6.44 3.51 31.44
N ASP A 506 -6.11 2.22 31.30
CA ASP A 506 -5.16 1.51 32.17
C ASP A 506 -3.70 1.92 31.84
N GLU A 507 -3.41 3.22 31.72
CA GLU A 507 -2.05 3.72 31.51
C GLU A 507 -1.23 3.56 32.80
N THR A 508 -0.08 2.89 32.69
CA THR A 508 0.84 2.73 33.82
C THR A 508 1.42 4.07 34.27
N LEU A 509 1.74 4.21 35.56
CA LEU A 509 2.24 5.48 36.14
C LEU A 509 3.54 5.96 35.46
N ALA A 510 4.35 5.02 34.96
CA ALA A 510 5.56 5.29 34.18
C ALA A 510 5.26 5.90 32.79
N GLU A 511 4.20 5.43 32.13
CA GLU A 511 3.80 5.91 30.81
C GLU A 511 3.20 7.32 30.88
N LYS A 512 2.45 7.62 31.94
CA LYS A 512 1.96 8.97 32.25
C LYS A 512 3.11 9.96 32.46
N MET A 513 4.18 9.55 33.14
CA MET A 513 5.38 10.38 33.31
C MET A 513 6.15 10.59 31.99
N ARG A 514 6.26 9.56 31.14
CA ARG A 514 6.88 9.67 29.81
C ARG A 514 6.13 10.64 28.91
N LYS A 515 4.80 10.52 28.84
CA LYS A 515 3.91 11.38 28.06
C LYS A 515 3.93 12.82 28.57
N ALA A 516 4.01 13.02 29.89
CA ALA A 516 4.19 14.34 30.50
C ALA A 516 5.55 14.96 30.13
N GLY A 517 6.63 14.17 30.16
CA GLY A 517 7.97 14.59 29.73
C GLY A 517 8.04 14.97 28.24
N GLU A 518 7.37 14.20 27.39
CA GLU A 518 7.30 14.49 25.95
C GLU A 518 6.50 15.77 25.65
N ARG A 519 5.38 15.99 26.34
CA ARG A 519 4.62 17.25 26.27
C ARG A 519 5.46 18.44 26.76
N ALA A 520 6.27 18.26 27.80
CA ALA A 520 7.18 19.30 28.27
C ALA A 520 8.27 19.63 27.23
N ARG A 521 8.85 18.61 26.57
CA ARG A 521 9.81 18.81 25.47
C ARG A 521 9.18 19.52 24.28
N ARG A 522 7.97 19.14 23.85
CA ARG A 522 7.27 19.83 22.75
C ARG A 522 6.98 21.29 23.07
N ARG A 523 6.59 21.60 24.32
CA ARG A 523 6.40 23.00 24.78
C ARG A 523 7.70 23.79 24.84
N ALA A 524 8.81 23.15 25.19
CA ALA A 524 10.14 23.78 25.19
C ALA A 524 10.63 24.08 23.76
N VAL A 525 10.39 23.16 22.82
CA VAL A 525 10.74 23.35 21.39
C VAL A 525 9.83 24.38 20.71
N SER A 526 8.59 24.55 21.16
CA SER A 526 7.68 25.58 20.68
C SER A 526 7.92 26.97 21.29
N GLY A 527 9.11 27.24 21.84
CA GLY A 527 9.46 28.54 22.40
C GLY A 527 9.48 29.63 21.32
N ALA A 528 9.22 30.88 21.72
CA ALA A 528 9.16 32.03 20.80
C ALA A 528 10.45 32.20 19.97
N VAL A 529 11.61 32.03 20.61
CA VAL A 529 12.95 32.17 19.98
C VAL A 529 13.19 31.12 18.89
N LEU A 530 12.79 29.86 19.11
CA LEU A 530 12.97 28.80 18.11
C LEU A 530 12.02 28.95 16.92
N ARG A 531 10.84 29.55 17.14
CA ARG A 531 9.89 29.87 16.08
C ARG A 531 10.41 31.02 15.21
N GLU A 532 10.95 32.07 15.82
CA GLU A 532 11.54 33.20 15.08
C GLU A 532 12.76 32.76 14.26
N LEU A 533 13.65 31.96 14.85
CA LEU A 533 14.75 31.30 14.12
C LEU A 533 14.24 30.44 12.97
N LYS A 534 13.13 29.71 13.15
CA LYS A 534 12.54 28.90 12.09
C LYS A 534 11.92 29.77 10.98
N GLU A 535 11.34 30.91 11.32
CA GLU A 535 10.76 31.85 10.36
C GLU A 535 11.86 32.58 9.56
N GLU A 536 13.02 32.87 10.14
CA GLU A 536 14.17 33.47 9.43
C GLU A 536 14.84 32.50 8.44
N TYR A 537 14.92 31.21 8.77
CA TYR A 537 15.58 30.20 7.93
C TYR A 537 14.67 29.56 6.87
N LEU A 538 13.36 29.82 6.91
CA LEU A 538 12.40 29.25 5.96
C LEU A 538 11.88 30.34 5.02
N ASP A 539 12.05 30.13 3.71
CA ASP A 539 11.61 31.05 2.64
C ASP A 539 10.09 30.96 2.35
N ALA A 540 9.30 30.55 3.35
CA ALA A 540 7.86 30.38 3.22
C ALA A 540 7.13 31.71 3.52
N PRO A 541 6.18 32.15 2.67
CA PRO A 541 5.46 33.39 2.91
C PRO A 541 4.60 33.30 4.18
N ILE A 542 4.69 34.32 5.03
CA ILE A 542 3.92 34.43 6.26
C ILE A 542 2.66 35.28 5.99
N GLU A 543 1.50 34.79 6.44
CA GLU A 543 0.25 35.57 6.41
C GLU A 543 0.33 36.70 7.45
N ASP A 544 0.62 37.91 6.98
CA ASP A 544 0.67 39.09 7.84
C ASP A 544 -0.68 39.80 7.87
N THR A 545 -1.28 39.93 9.06
CA THR A 545 -2.52 40.69 9.26
C THR A 545 -2.15 42.07 9.77
N HIS A 546 -2.30 43.10 8.94
CA HIS A 546 -1.97 44.47 9.30
C HIS A 546 -2.60 44.90 10.66
N GLY A 547 -1.74 45.24 11.61
CA GLY A 547 -2.11 46.06 12.79
C GLY A 547 -2.44 45.32 14.09
N LEU A 548 -2.03 44.07 14.28
CA LEU A 548 -2.31 43.30 15.51
C LEU A 548 -1.01 42.81 16.16
N GLY A 549 -0.82 43.08 17.45
CA GLY A 549 0.36 42.64 18.22
C GLY A 549 0.47 41.12 18.35
N GLU A 550 1.64 40.62 18.76
CA GLU A 550 1.96 39.17 18.80
C GLU A 550 0.96 38.34 19.62
N LYS A 551 0.51 38.86 20.79
CA LYS A 551 -0.51 38.17 21.59
C LYS A 551 -1.89 38.13 20.91
N GLN A 552 -2.20 39.10 20.06
CA GLN A 552 -3.43 39.14 19.29
C GLN A 552 -3.39 38.13 18.13
N ALA A 553 -2.22 37.94 17.50
CA ALA A 553 -2.00 36.86 16.54
C ALA A 553 -2.13 35.46 17.19
N SER A 554 -1.58 35.28 18.40
CA SER A 554 -1.72 34.04 19.18
C SER A 554 -3.19 33.71 19.51
N LEU A 555 -3.97 34.71 19.94
CA LEU A 555 -5.41 34.56 20.16
C LEU A 555 -6.18 34.32 18.85
N GLY A 556 -5.78 34.94 17.74
CA GLY A 556 -6.34 34.67 16.42
C GLY A 556 -6.19 33.20 16.03
N ARG A 557 -5.01 32.61 16.28
CA ARG A 557 -4.76 31.18 16.08
C ARG A 557 -5.61 30.31 17.02
N GLU A 558 -5.77 30.70 18.29
CA GLU A 558 -6.62 29.99 19.26
C GLU A 558 -8.11 30.01 18.84
N ASN A 559 -8.59 31.16 18.35
CA ASN A 559 -9.95 31.30 17.83
C ASN A 559 -10.16 30.50 16.53
N LYS A 560 -9.20 30.51 15.60
CA LYS A 560 -9.26 29.68 14.38
C LYS A 560 -9.36 28.20 14.70
N ARG A 561 -8.59 27.72 15.68
CA ARG A 561 -8.69 26.34 16.18
C ARG A 561 -10.05 26.01 16.79
N LYS A 562 -10.67 26.96 17.50
CA LYS A 562 -12.04 26.78 18.01
C LYS A 562 -13.04 26.66 16.86
N VAL A 563 -12.94 27.53 15.85
CA VAL A 563 -13.81 27.48 14.66
C VAL A 563 -13.66 26.14 13.95
N GLU A 564 -12.42 25.68 13.68
CA GLU A 564 -12.17 24.37 13.07
C GLU A 564 -12.77 23.22 13.89
N TYR A 565 -12.69 23.27 15.23
CA TYR A 565 -13.33 22.27 16.08
C TYR A 565 -14.85 22.32 15.99
N GLU A 566 -15.45 23.52 16.03
CA GLU A 566 -16.90 23.68 15.93
C GLU A 566 -17.43 23.24 14.55
N GLU A 567 -16.68 23.45 13.48
CA GLU A 567 -17.03 23.01 12.12
C GLU A 567 -16.92 21.49 11.97
N ASN A 568 -15.83 20.90 12.47
CA ASN A 568 -15.59 19.46 12.39
C ASN A 568 -16.59 18.63 13.20
N TYR A 569 -16.98 19.13 14.38
CA TYR A 569 -17.87 18.41 15.30
C TYR A 569 -19.29 18.96 15.34
N MET A 570 -19.59 20.03 14.59
CA MET A 570 -20.90 20.71 14.49
C MET A 570 -21.52 21.08 15.85
N THR A 571 -20.69 21.36 16.87
CA THR A 571 -21.12 21.74 18.23
C THR A 571 -20.45 23.04 18.68
N ARG A 572 -21.22 24.01 19.19
CA ARG A 572 -20.70 25.29 19.72
C ARG A 572 -20.05 25.11 21.11
N LEU A 573 -18.89 25.74 21.33
CA LEU A 573 -18.21 25.74 22.61
C LEU A 573 -18.66 26.92 23.49
N PRO A 574 -19.03 26.70 24.77
CA PRO A 574 -19.42 27.78 25.66
C PRO A 574 -18.20 28.61 26.11
N VAL A 575 -18.28 29.93 25.98
CA VAL A 575 -17.22 30.85 26.44
C VAL A 575 -17.33 31.08 27.94
N THR A 576 -16.24 30.86 28.68
CA THR A 576 -16.22 31.04 30.14
C THR A 576 -16.13 32.53 30.52
N LYS A 577 -16.62 32.90 31.72
CA LYS A 577 -16.49 34.28 32.24
C LYS A 577 -15.03 34.73 32.37
N GLN A 578 -14.14 33.82 32.74
CA GLN A 578 -12.70 34.08 32.85
C GLN A 578 -12.08 34.39 31.49
N GLU A 579 -12.45 33.64 30.45
CA GLU A 579 -11.98 33.86 29.09
C GLU A 579 -12.52 35.18 28.51
N LYS A 580 -13.79 35.50 28.76
CA LYS A 580 -14.39 36.77 28.38
C LYS A 580 -13.70 37.97 29.05
N HIS A 581 -13.24 37.81 30.30
CA HIS A 581 -12.46 38.82 31.00
C HIS A 581 -11.05 38.97 30.40
N ARG A 582 -10.37 37.85 30.12
CA ARG A 582 -9.04 37.83 29.47
C ARG A 582 -9.08 38.54 28.11
N HIS A 583 -10.11 38.30 27.31
CA HIS A 583 -10.29 38.96 26.01
C HIS A 583 -10.52 40.48 26.14
N ARG A 584 -11.15 40.95 27.22
CA ARG A 584 -11.37 42.39 27.48
C ARG A 584 -10.12 43.11 27.95
N GLN A 585 -9.25 42.45 28.70
CA GLN A 585 -7.98 43.03 29.17
C GLN A 585 -6.97 43.23 28.02
N MET A 586 -7.09 42.43 26.97
CA MET A 586 -6.21 42.48 25.79
C MET A 586 -6.46 43.67 24.86
N THR A 587 -7.67 44.26 24.89
CA THR A 587 -8.02 45.43 24.06
C THR A 587 -7.58 46.77 24.66
N THR A 588 -6.87 46.74 25.80
CA THR A 588 -6.44 47.93 26.54
C THR A 588 -4.97 48.24 26.25
N ILE A 589 -4.68 49.47 25.81
CA ILE A 589 -3.36 49.97 25.36
C ILE A 589 -2.21 49.75 26.39
N GLY A 590 -2.52 49.51 27.67
CA GLY A 590 -1.52 49.32 28.73
C GLY A 590 -0.71 48.01 28.66
N THR A 591 -1.06 47.05 27.81
CA THR A 591 -0.38 45.75 27.73
C THR A 591 0.84 45.71 26.77
N LEU A 592 1.04 46.75 25.95
CA LEU A 592 2.19 46.84 25.03
C LEU A 592 3.54 46.95 25.76
N GLY A 593 3.56 47.54 26.97
CA GLY A 593 4.79 47.71 27.76
C GLY A 593 5.31 46.43 28.43
N GLU A 594 4.40 45.52 28.80
CA GLU A 594 4.78 44.18 29.30
C GLU A 594 5.24 43.25 28.16
N GLU A 595 4.78 43.46 26.93
CA GLU A 595 5.16 42.65 25.76
C GLU A 595 6.61 42.86 25.35
N ILE A 596 7.11 44.10 25.37
CA ILE A 596 8.50 44.42 25.04
C ILE A 596 9.49 43.94 26.13
N THR A 597 9.03 43.78 27.38
CA THR A 597 9.91 43.45 28.52
C THR A 597 9.94 41.96 28.85
N THR A 598 9.07 41.14 28.25
CA THR A 598 9.02 39.70 28.49
C THR A 598 9.91 38.95 27.49
N PHE A 599 11.22 39.11 27.62
CA PHE A 599 12.17 38.17 27.00
C PHE A 599 12.03 36.83 27.71
N GLY A 600 11.58 35.80 26.98
CA GLY A 600 11.12 34.52 27.50
C GLY A 600 11.85 34.03 28.75
N GLU A 601 11.06 33.73 29.79
CA GLU A 601 11.53 33.08 31.01
C GLU A 601 12.30 31.81 30.62
N SER A 602 13.63 31.86 30.70
CA SER A 602 14.47 30.70 30.49
C SER A 602 14.02 29.61 31.45
N SER A 603 13.69 28.44 30.93
CA SER A 603 13.28 27.25 31.70
C SER A 603 14.45 26.63 32.50
N SER A 604 15.38 27.45 32.95
CA SER A 604 16.53 27.12 33.80
C SER A 604 16.56 27.93 35.10
N VAL A 605 15.43 28.42 35.60
CA VAL A 605 15.34 28.98 36.97
C VAL A 605 15.03 27.86 37.96
N SER A 606 16.12 27.31 38.50
CA SER A 606 16.30 26.83 39.88
C SER A 606 15.03 26.39 40.64
N ALA A 607 14.96 25.08 40.86
CA ALA A 607 14.07 24.45 41.83
C ALA A 607 14.02 25.25 43.15
N LYS A 608 12.95 26.01 43.37
CA LYS A 608 12.62 26.57 44.67
C LYS A 608 12.50 25.40 45.66
N LYS A 609 13.51 25.24 46.51
CA LYS A 609 13.49 24.39 47.71
C LYS A 609 12.15 24.55 48.42
N ARG A 610 11.25 23.57 48.29
CA ARG A 610 10.14 23.43 49.23
C ARG A 610 10.76 23.16 50.59
N LYS A 611 10.48 24.03 51.56
CA LYS A 611 10.77 23.82 52.98
C LYS A 611 10.12 22.50 53.41
N ALA A 612 10.92 21.45 53.53
CA ALA A 612 10.53 20.24 54.24
C ALA A 612 10.46 20.56 55.73
N GLN A 613 9.32 20.27 56.34
CA GLN A 613 9.13 20.34 57.79
C GLN A 613 10.10 19.38 58.49
N LYS A 614 11.02 19.95 59.29
CA LYS A 614 11.84 19.20 60.24
C LYS A 614 10.95 18.62 61.34
N LYS A 615 10.76 17.30 61.35
CA LYS A 615 10.52 16.51 62.56
C LYS A 615 11.47 15.32 62.54
N GLY A 616 12.45 15.38 63.42
CA GLY A 616 13.46 14.34 63.62
C GLY A 616 14.37 14.76 64.75
N LYS A 617 14.01 14.36 65.96
CA LYS A 617 14.83 14.52 67.17
C LYS A 617 16.12 13.74 66.98
N ALA A 618 17.27 14.40 67.07
CA ALA A 618 18.55 13.72 67.25
C ALA A 618 19.39 14.47 68.30
N LYS A 619 19.89 13.66 69.24
CA LYS A 619 20.58 14.04 70.48
C LYS A 619 21.86 14.85 70.21
N LYS A 620 22.12 15.79 71.11
CA LYS A 620 23.39 16.52 71.26
C LYS A 620 24.56 15.54 71.47
N SER A 621 25.65 15.76 70.74
CA SER A 621 27.01 15.35 71.12
C SER A 621 28.00 16.39 70.59
N PHE A 622 29.00 16.68 71.41
CA PHE A 622 29.83 17.87 71.46
C PHE A 622 31.21 17.67 70.80
N LYS A 623 31.92 18.79 70.57
CA LYS A 623 33.38 18.98 70.33
C LYS A 623 33.87 18.71 68.90
N LYS A 624 34.79 19.49 68.30
CA LYS A 624 35.85 20.43 68.77
C LYS A 624 36.20 21.35 67.57
N LYS A 625 36.23 22.68 67.74
CA LYS A 625 37.41 23.59 67.83
C LYS A 625 38.22 23.89 66.56
N ARG A 626 38.28 25.21 66.27
CA ARG A 626 39.36 26.07 65.71
C ARG A 626 39.64 25.91 64.20
N HIS A 627 39.96 26.96 63.44
CA HIS A 627 40.74 28.17 63.74
C HIS A 627 40.27 29.40 62.93
N HIS A 628 40.55 30.55 63.55
CA HIS A 628 40.65 31.95 63.08
C HIS A 628 39.44 32.67 62.49
#